data_AF-A0A7C6R1J8-F1
#
_entry.id   AF-A0A7C6R1J8-F1
#
_cell.length_a   1.000
_cell.length_b   1.000
_cell.length_c   1.000
_cell.angle_alpha   90.00
_cell.angle_beta   90.00
_cell.angle_gamma   90.00
#
_symmetry.space_group_name_H-M   'P 1'
#
loop_
_entity.id
_entity.type
_entity.pdbx_description
1 polymer ?
#
loop_
_entity_poly.entity_id
_entity_poly.type
_entity_poly.pdbx_seq_one_letter_code
_entity_poly.pdbx_strand_id
1 'polypeptide(L)'
;MKKSITANSAWLMFIMLFFLSIITMLFIVEFRFLKDIMNDYEETIRQVAVNKTGLFLNDLQGVGEGAARKLAGRSDREAALQELPLYDHRITGAYILDAAGRVAARTDTPPADLLQRLPSPRGSRVLGVHAASDGRMVVTVIVPLGEEWLAVDFGLADFQQELAQEFLGDTCKVAVFDPRKTAVVWPFNRESLDSFSGREERFFSGERQYDVSTTTVGDPPWQIYFFLRSNNFDTYRIITIMLLLFALYCCLYQFLVELWGVNSARTYFENIDFTIFNHVHDGVIISNTAGRIIFANRAAHDIFSARGPLKDARLKEILGHIGDGLNQLNHYGTLTLKTADRLLQAVHSPIVKKGKVLGALTVIGTGGREEETGGLVLSRLMEALSQGVVYVDRNHRVVNANLMARCYLGNLEPGMSMDAVDPELAGFIYRNMGARSVKRVHLNSRHLDGEVIFIYDHEGVHAGTLVLLDAPGIKKGTAPLSTGGEEDGQP
;
A
#
# COMPACT_ATOMS: atom_id res chain seq x y z
N MET A 1 26.19 -18.65 -23.16
CA MET A 1 25.97 -18.60 -21.69
C MET A 1 25.01 -17.46 -21.37
N LYS A 2 23.69 -17.73 -21.25
CA LYS A 2 22.64 -16.74 -20.89
C LYS A 2 21.50 -17.41 -20.08
N LYS A 3 21.87 -18.24 -19.09
CA LYS A 3 20.93 -18.88 -18.15
C LYS A 3 21.04 -18.35 -16.70
N SER A 4 21.93 -17.40 -16.42
CA SER A 4 22.24 -16.98 -15.05
C SER A 4 21.36 -15.84 -14.50
N ILE A 5 20.68 -15.05 -15.32
CA ILE A 5 20.07 -13.80 -14.83
C ILE A 5 18.69 -14.02 -14.18
N THR A 6 17.86 -14.93 -14.71
CA THR A 6 16.56 -15.28 -14.09
C THR A 6 16.69 -16.20 -12.88
N ALA A 7 17.68 -17.10 -12.88
CA ALA A 7 17.97 -17.92 -11.71
C ALA A 7 18.47 -17.07 -10.53
N ASN A 8 19.21 -15.99 -10.80
CA ASN A 8 19.72 -15.09 -9.77
C ASN A 8 18.64 -14.26 -9.07
N SER A 9 17.57 -13.80 -9.75
CA SER A 9 16.52 -13.01 -9.06
C SER A 9 15.63 -13.88 -8.16
N ALA A 10 15.20 -15.05 -8.63
CA ALA A 10 14.40 -15.97 -7.84
C ALA A 10 15.18 -16.51 -6.63
N TRP A 11 16.48 -16.77 -6.79
CA TRP A 11 17.35 -17.19 -5.69
C TRP A 11 17.55 -16.07 -4.65
N LEU A 12 17.75 -14.82 -5.08
CA LEU A 12 17.82 -13.67 -4.17
C LEU A 12 16.52 -13.44 -3.41
N MET A 13 15.37 -13.57 -4.08
CA MET A 13 14.04 -13.48 -3.47
C MET A 13 13.79 -14.59 -2.46
N PHE A 14 14.22 -15.82 -2.74
CA PHE A 14 14.16 -16.93 -1.80
C PHE A 14 15.03 -16.69 -0.56
N ILE A 15 16.26 -16.19 -0.76
CA ILE A 15 17.14 -15.79 0.33
C ILE A 15 16.48 -14.70 1.20
N MET A 16 15.88 -13.68 0.56
CA MET A 16 15.20 -12.60 1.27
C MET A 16 14.00 -13.10 2.08
N LEU A 17 13.18 -13.98 1.51
CA LEU A 17 12.07 -14.65 2.21
C LEU A 17 12.55 -15.45 3.42
N PHE A 18 13.63 -16.22 3.25
CA PHE A 18 14.21 -17.03 4.31
C PHE A 18 14.70 -16.17 5.48
N PHE A 19 15.49 -15.13 5.19
CA PHE A 19 15.97 -14.22 6.23
C PHE A 19 14.83 -13.45 6.91
N LEU A 20 13.85 -12.96 6.15
CA LEU A 20 12.72 -12.23 6.72
C LEU A 20 11.85 -13.13 7.61
N SER A 21 11.67 -14.40 7.23
CA SER A 21 11.00 -15.39 8.08
C SER A 21 11.76 -15.66 9.37
N ILE A 22 13.09 -15.82 9.31
CA ILE A 22 13.92 -16.01 10.51
C ILE A 22 13.86 -14.81 11.43
N ILE A 23 14.00 -13.59 10.88
CA ILE A 23 13.92 -12.34 11.66
C ILE A 23 12.55 -12.26 12.34
N THR A 24 11.47 -12.58 11.62
CA THR A 24 10.11 -12.59 12.20
C THR A 24 9.99 -13.57 13.35
N MET A 25 10.52 -14.79 13.18
CA MET A 25 10.48 -15.80 14.23
C MET A 25 11.32 -15.39 15.45
N LEU A 26 12.51 -14.82 15.24
CA LEU A 26 13.37 -14.32 16.32
C LEU A 26 12.68 -13.21 17.11
N PHE A 27 12.08 -12.23 16.42
CA PHE A 27 11.32 -11.16 17.06
C PHE A 27 10.18 -11.70 17.92
N ILE A 28 9.45 -12.71 17.45
CA ILE A 28 8.36 -13.33 18.22
C ILE A 28 8.92 -14.01 19.49
N VAL A 29 10.02 -14.77 19.37
CA VAL A 29 10.62 -15.50 20.49
C VAL A 29 11.23 -14.54 21.53
N GLU A 30 12.03 -13.58 21.09
CA GLU A 30 12.65 -12.57 21.96
C GLU A 30 11.58 -11.75 22.70
N PHE A 31 10.50 -11.40 22.00
CA PHE A 31 9.39 -10.69 22.63
C PHE A 31 8.70 -11.53 23.71
N ARG A 32 8.44 -12.82 23.45
CA ARG A 32 7.83 -13.70 24.46
C ARG A 32 8.69 -13.76 25.71
N PHE A 33 10.00 -13.92 25.53
CA PHE A 33 10.95 -13.93 26.62
C PHE A 33 10.94 -12.62 27.42
N LEU A 34 10.96 -11.47 26.75
CA LEU A 34 10.93 -10.18 27.45
C LEU A 34 9.59 -9.93 28.16
N LYS A 35 8.48 -10.40 27.60
CA LYS A 35 7.16 -10.32 28.23
C LYS A 35 7.08 -11.18 29.48
N ASP A 36 7.59 -12.41 29.43
CA ASP A 36 7.62 -13.30 30.59
C ASP A 36 8.45 -12.67 31.72
N ILE A 37 9.63 -12.11 31.39
CA ILE A 37 10.45 -11.36 32.34
C ILE A 37 9.69 -10.17 32.95
N MET A 38 9.00 -9.38 32.12
CA MET A 38 8.24 -8.22 32.60
C MET A 38 7.11 -8.65 33.55
N ASN A 39 6.38 -9.71 33.22
CA ASN A 39 5.35 -10.27 34.09
C ASN A 39 5.92 -10.77 35.42
N ASP A 40 7.07 -11.46 35.40
CA ASP A 40 7.75 -11.93 36.60
C ASP A 40 8.20 -10.76 37.49
N TYR A 41 8.71 -9.68 36.88
CA TYR A 41 9.04 -8.46 37.61
C TYR A 41 7.81 -7.80 38.22
N GLU A 42 6.72 -7.65 37.47
CA GLU A 42 5.46 -7.10 37.99
C GLU A 42 4.92 -7.94 39.15
N GLU A 43 4.92 -9.26 39.02
CA GLU A 43 4.43 -10.16 40.05
C GLU A 43 5.32 -10.13 41.30
N THR A 44 6.64 -10.04 41.13
CA THR A 44 7.57 -9.87 42.25
C THR A 44 7.28 -8.57 43.02
N ILE A 45 7.05 -7.46 42.30
CA ILE A 45 6.68 -6.17 42.90
C ILE A 45 5.34 -6.27 43.65
N ARG A 46 4.34 -6.95 43.08
CA ARG A 46 3.06 -7.20 43.76
C ARG A 46 3.23 -8.02 45.03
N GLN A 47 4.02 -9.09 44.97
CA GLN A 47 4.31 -9.93 46.12
C GLN A 47 5.03 -9.17 47.24
N VAL A 48 5.92 -8.23 46.93
CA VAL A 48 6.56 -7.39 47.95
C VAL A 48 5.51 -6.59 48.74
N ALA A 49 4.55 -5.95 48.05
CA ALA A 49 3.48 -5.19 48.72
C ALA A 49 2.57 -6.09 49.56
N VAL A 50 2.19 -7.25 49.02
CA VAL A 50 1.38 -8.26 49.72
C VAL A 50 2.08 -8.74 50.97
N ASN A 51 3.36 -9.10 50.85
CA ASN A 51 4.15 -9.61 51.96
C ASN A 51 4.36 -8.54 53.03
N LYS A 52 4.69 -7.29 52.66
CA LYS A 52 4.83 -6.19 53.62
C LYS A 52 3.53 -5.90 54.35
N THR A 53 2.40 -5.85 53.64
CA THR A 53 1.08 -5.63 54.25
C THR A 53 0.70 -6.81 55.17
N GLY A 54 0.96 -8.04 54.73
CA GLY A 54 0.71 -9.23 55.54
C GLY A 54 1.57 -9.29 56.81
N LEU A 55 2.87 -8.98 56.69
CA LEU A 55 3.79 -8.89 57.82
C LEU A 55 3.37 -7.80 58.80
N PHE A 56 2.96 -6.63 58.30
CA PHE A 56 2.43 -5.55 59.12
C PHE A 56 1.21 -5.99 59.94
N LEU A 57 0.19 -6.58 59.30
CA LEU A 57 -1.01 -7.05 59.99
C LEU A 57 -0.72 -8.14 61.02
N ASN A 58 0.16 -9.09 60.69
CA ASN A 58 0.57 -10.15 61.60
C ASN A 58 1.39 -9.62 62.78
N ASP A 59 2.26 -8.63 62.55
CA ASP A 59 3.05 -7.99 63.60
C ASP A 59 2.15 -7.23 64.57
N LEU A 60 1.16 -6.47 64.08
CA LEU A 60 0.18 -5.80 64.92
C LEU A 60 -0.60 -6.79 65.81
N GLN A 61 -1.05 -7.92 65.25
CA GLN A 61 -1.70 -8.98 66.03
C GLN A 61 -0.75 -9.58 67.08
N GLY A 62 0.50 -9.86 66.70
CA GLY A 62 1.51 -10.42 67.60
C GLY A 62 1.84 -9.48 68.76
N VAL A 63 2.02 -8.18 68.49
CA VAL A 63 2.26 -7.16 69.53
C VAL A 63 1.05 -6.98 70.42
N GLY A 64 -0.17 -6.97 69.85
CA GLY A 64 -1.41 -6.92 70.62
C GLY A 64 -1.58 -8.11 71.57
N GLU A 65 -1.26 -9.33 71.10
CA GLU A 65 -1.26 -10.54 71.93
C GLU A 65 -0.18 -10.49 73.02
N GLY A 66 1.01 -9.98 72.70
CA GLY A 66 2.06 -9.72 73.68
C GLY A 66 1.62 -8.73 74.76
N ALA A 67 0.93 -7.66 74.37
CA ALA A 67 0.36 -6.67 75.28
C ALA A 67 -0.71 -7.29 76.20
N ALA A 68 -1.63 -8.09 75.65
CA ALA A 68 -2.66 -8.79 76.43
C ALA A 68 -2.04 -9.75 77.46
N ARG A 69 -1.00 -10.51 77.07
CA ARG A 69 -0.27 -11.41 77.99
C ARG A 69 0.44 -10.65 79.12
N LYS A 70 0.99 -9.46 78.85
CA LYS A 70 1.61 -8.61 79.88
C LYS A 70 0.60 -8.02 80.85
N LEU A 71 -0.60 -7.74 80.37
CA LEU A 71 -1.70 -7.22 81.19
C LEU A 71 -2.34 -8.34 82.04
N ALA A 72 -2.32 -9.58 81.55
CA ALA A 72 -2.84 -10.74 82.25
C ALA A 72 -2.13 -10.95 83.61
N GLY A 73 -2.88 -10.85 84.70
CA GLY A 73 -2.37 -11.06 86.06
C GLY A 73 -1.87 -9.81 86.79
N ARG A 74 -1.93 -8.62 86.18
CA ARG A 74 -1.69 -7.34 86.88
C ARG A 74 -2.95 -6.92 87.66
N SER A 75 -2.78 -6.53 88.92
CA SER A 75 -3.86 -6.06 89.79
C SER A 75 -4.27 -4.62 89.51
N ASP A 76 -3.32 -3.75 89.15
CA ASP A 76 -3.57 -2.38 88.72
C ASP A 76 -3.59 -2.32 87.18
N ARG A 77 -4.80 -2.35 86.61
CA ARG A 77 -5.01 -2.40 85.17
C ARG A 77 -4.76 -1.07 84.49
N GLU A 78 -5.09 0.07 85.12
CA GLU A 78 -4.89 1.39 84.51
C GLU A 78 -3.42 1.75 84.43
N ALA A 79 -2.66 1.52 85.51
CA ALA A 79 -1.21 1.70 85.49
C ALA A 79 -0.54 0.79 84.46
N ALA A 80 -0.97 -0.48 84.36
CA ALA A 80 -0.42 -1.43 83.40
C ALA A 80 -0.74 -1.06 81.94
N LEU A 81 -1.89 -0.44 81.66
CA LEU A 81 -2.19 0.09 80.32
C LEU A 81 -1.28 1.27 79.96
N GLN A 82 -0.96 2.15 80.92
CA GLN A 82 -0.05 3.29 80.72
C GLN A 82 1.40 2.85 80.42
N GLU A 83 1.79 1.64 80.81
CA GLU A 83 3.11 1.06 80.47
C GLU A 83 3.20 0.54 79.03
N LEU A 84 2.07 0.33 78.32
CA LEU A 84 2.07 -0.29 76.99
C LEU A 84 2.81 0.53 75.91
N PRO A 85 2.68 1.86 75.83
CA PRO A 85 3.48 2.67 74.89
C PRO A 85 4.99 2.60 75.12
N LEU A 86 5.44 2.24 76.33
CA LEU A 86 6.87 2.01 76.62
C LEU A 86 7.35 0.67 76.08
N TYR A 87 6.44 -0.29 75.87
CA TYR A 87 6.76 -1.59 75.29
C TYR A 87 6.89 -1.52 73.77
N ASP A 88 5.99 -0.81 73.11
CA ASP A 88 6.04 -0.54 71.68
C ASP A 88 5.58 0.89 71.42
N HIS A 89 6.49 1.69 70.86
CA HIS A 89 6.29 3.12 70.58
C HIS A 89 5.16 3.39 69.56
N ARG A 90 4.74 2.37 68.81
CA ARG A 90 3.62 2.48 67.86
C ARG A 90 2.28 2.45 68.57
N ILE A 91 2.21 1.97 69.81
CA ILE A 91 0.98 1.97 70.61
C ILE A 91 0.68 3.41 71.03
N THR A 92 -0.42 3.93 70.52
CA THR A 92 -0.91 5.29 70.77
C THR A 92 -2.06 5.32 71.78
N GLY A 93 -2.79 4.20 71.91
CA GLY A 93 -3.90 4.06 72.84
C GLY A 93 -4.18 2.59 73.15
N ALA A 94 -4.76 2.34 74.32
CA ALA A 94 -5.15 1.01 74.78
C ALA A 94 -6.35 1.08 75.73
N TYR A 95 -7.29 0.15 75.54
CA TYR A 95 -8.57 0.11 76.25
C TYR A 95 -8.93 -1.33 76.60
N ILE A 96 -9.43 -1.56 77.81
CA ILE A 96 -10.06 -2.81 78.19
C ILE A 96 -11.56 -2.66 77.97
N LEU A 97 -12.15 -3.59 77.22
CA LEU A 97 -13.57 -3.66 76.92
C LEU A 97 -14.17 -4.86 77.65
N ASP A 98 -15.32 -4.65 78.30
CA ASP A 98 -16.11 -5.74 78.88
C ASP A 98 -16.75 -6.61 77.77
N ALA A 99 -17.37 -7.73 78.16
CA ALA A 99 -18.06 -8.62 77.22
C ALA A 99 -19.22 -7.93 76.45
N ALA A 100 -19.73 -6.80 76.93
CA ALA A 100 -20.74 -5.98 76.28
C ALA A 100 -20.15 -4.85 75.43
N GLY A 101 -18.82 -4.73 75.36
CA GLY A 101 -18.09 -3.71 74.64
C GLY A 101 -18.00 -2.34 75.30
N ARG A 102 -18.30 -2.26 76.59
CA ARG A 102 -18.12 -1.03 77.37
C ARG A 102 -16.69 -0.95 77.89
N VAL A 103 -16.17 0.26 77.93
CA VAL A 103 -14.79 0.51 78.34
C VAL A 103 -14.68 0.38 79.87
N ALA A 104 -13.90 -0.60 80.32
CA ALA A 104 -13.63 -0.89 81.72
C ALA A 104 -12.38 -0.15 82.25
N ALA A 105 -11.37 0.03 81.40
CA ALA A 105 -10.15 0.80 81.69
C ALA A 105 -9.58 1.38 80.40
N ARG A 106 -8.86 2.51 80.48
CA ARG A 106 -8.39 3.25 79.30
C ARG A 106 -7.15 4.07 79.55
N THR A 107 -6.38 4.30 78.49
CA THR A 107 -5.27 5.28 78.45
C THR A 107 -5.70 6.61 77.84
N ASP A 108 -6.61 6.60 76.86
CA ASP A 108 -7.18 7.79 76.24
C ASP A 108 -8.70 7.64 76.03
N THR A 109 -9.32 8.62 75.38
CA THR A 109 -10.74 8.64 75.04
C THR A 109 -11.00 7.68 73.86
N PRO A 110 -11.78 6.61 74.05
CA PRO A 110 -12.00 5.62 73.00
C PRO A 110 -12.80 6.23 71.84
N PRO A 111 -12.51 5.86 70.58
CA PRO A 111 -13.28 6.33 69.43
C PRO A 111 -14.73 5.81 69.50
N ALA A 112 -15.67 6.66 69.11
CA ALA A 112 -17.11 6.36 69.17
C ALA A 112 -17.50 5.11 68.34
N ASP A 113 -16.76 4.81 67.27
CA ASP A 113 -17.00 3.69 66.36
C ASP A 113 -16.54 2.33 66.90
N LEU A 114 -15.67 2.30 67.92
CA LEU A 114 -15.11 1.08 68.51
C LEU A 114 -16.20 0.30 69.31
N LEU A 115 -17.23 1.02 69.76
CA LEU A 115 -18.27 0.53 70.69
C LEU A 115 -19.41 -0.27 70.01
N GLN A 116 -19.48 -0.33 68.68
CA GLN A 116 -20.68 -0.83 68.00
C GLN A 116 -20.65 -2.30 67.55
N ARG A 117 -19.48 -2.96 67.44
CA ARG A 117 -19.40 -4.39 67.05
C ARG A 117 -18.13 -5.06 67.57
N LEU A 118 -18.20 -5.71 68.73
CA LEU A 118 -17.21 -6.72 69.09
C LEU A 118 -17.50 -8.01 68.30
N PRO A 119 -16.53 -8.54 67.55
CA PRO A 119 -16.68 -9.83 66.89
C PRO A 119 -16.81 -10.96 67.92
N SER A 120 -17.60 -11.99 67.59
CA SER A 120 -17.63 -13.27 68.32
C SER A 120 -16.26 -13.98 68.34
N PRO A 121 -16.02 -14.90 69.30
CA PRO A 121 -14.79 -14.92 70.09
C PRO A 121 -13.76 -15.97 69.63
N ARG A 122 -13.14 -15.79 68.45
CA ARG A 122 -12.02 -16.66 68.07
C ARG A 122 -10.83 -15.85 67.57
N GLY A 123 -10.01 -15.40 68.52
CA GLY A 123 -8.66 -14.89 68.26
C GLY A 123 -8.55 -13.36 68.19
N SER A 124 -7.31 -12.91 68.01
CA SER A 124 -6.96 -11.51 67.76
C SER A 124 -7.43 -11.09 66.37
N ARG A 125 -7.87 -9.83 66.22
CA ARG A 125 -8.40 -9.30 64.96
C ARG A 125 -8.13 -7.82 64.77
N VAL A 126 -7.85 -7.40 63.55
CA VAL A 126 -7.64 -6.00 63.16
C VAL A 126 -8.98 -5.40 62.69
N LEU A 127 -9.50 -4.35 63.34
CA LEU A 127 -10.87 -3.85 63.10
C LEU A 127 -11.03 -2.84 61.94
N GLY A 128 -9.91 -2.35 61.40
CA GLY A 128 -9.87 -1.29 60.39
C GLY A 128 -9.26 0.00 60.92
N VAL A 129 -9.21 1.01 60.05
CA VAL A 129 -8.51 2.27 60.26
C VAL A 129 -9.50 3.39 60.57
N HIS A 130 -9.16 4.24 61.53
CA HIS A 130 -9.96 5.41 61.91
C HIS A 130 -9.09 6.55 62.46
N ALA A 131 -9.69 7.73 62.63
CA ALA A 131 -9.02 8.86 63.25
C ALA A 131 -9.09 8.75 64.79
N ALA A 132 -7.93 8.85 65.44
CA ALA A 132 -7.81 8.99 66.89
C ALA A 132 -8.31 10.38 67.36
N SER A 133 -8.35 10.56 68.69
CA SER A 133 -8.75 11.79 69.38
C SER A 133 -7.96 13.03 68.91
N ASP A 134 -6.68 12.84 68.54
CA ASP A 134 -5.76 13.87 68.05
C ASP A 134 -5.78 14.04 66.52
N GLY A 135 -6.66 13.33 65.81
CA GLY A 135 -6.80 13.36 64.36
C GLY A 135 -5.79 12.50 63.59
N ARG A 136 -4.88 11.77 64.26
CA ARG A 136 -3.99 10.82 63.59
C ARG A 136 -4.76 9.58 63.15
N MET A 137 -4.39 9.02 62.00
CA MET A 137 -4.97 7.77 61.55
C MET A 137 -4.31 6.61 62.31
N VAL A 138 -5.13 5.81 62.97
CA VAL A 138 -4.72 4.64 63.75
C VAL A 138 -5.43 3.39 63.28
N VAL A 139 -4.86 2.24 63.59
CA VAL A 139 -5.47 0.94 63.37
C VAL A 139 -5.65 0.24 64.72
N THR A 140 -6.84 -0.29 64.96
CA THR A 140 -7.13 -1.00 66.22
C THR A 140 -7.04 -2.49 66.03
N VAL A 141 -6.30 -3.13 66.94
CA VAL A 141 -6.31 -4.58 67.14
C VAL A 141 -7.10 -4.90 68.38
N ILE A 142 -8.05 -5.82 68.27
CA ILE A 142 -8.75 -6.42 69.40
C ILE A 142 -8.15 -7.77 69.70
N VAL A 143 -7.87 -8.03 70.98
CA VAL A 143 -7.26 -9.26 71.47
C VAL A 143 -8.03 -9.75 72.69
N PRO A 144 -8.31 -11.06 72.83
CA PRO A 144 -9.00 -11.58 74.00
C PRO A 144 -8.13 -11.48 75.26
N LEU A 145 -8.74 -11.06 76.37
CA LEU A 145 -8.14 -10.93 77.70
C LEU A 145 -9.04 -11.65 78.72
N GLY A 146 -9.15 -12.97 78.61
CA GLY A 146 -10.09 -13.76 79.41
C GLY A 146 -11.54 -13.54 78.93
N GLU A 147 -12.40 -13.06 79.82
CA GLU A 147 -13.81 -12.69 79.51
C GLU A 147 -13.93 -11.25 78.95
N GLU A 148 -12.83 -10.50 78.97
CA GLU A 148 -12.72 -9.13 78.47
C GLU A 148 -11.90 -9.08 77.19
N TRP A 149 -11.81 -7.91 76.58
CA TRP A 149 -11.03 -7.66 75.38
C TRP A 149 -10.08 -6.50 75.58
N LEU A 150 -8.87 -6.62 75.05
CA LEU A 150 -7.93 -5.52 74.92
C LEU A 150 -8.02 -4.97 73.50
N ALA A 151 -8.40 -3.69 73.38
CA ALA A 151 -8.29 -2.93 72.15
C ALA A 151 -7.02 -2.08 72.21
N VAL A 152 -6.15 -2.17 71.20
CA VAL A 152 -4.89 -1.42 71.13
C VAL A 152 -4.85 -0.66 69.81
N ASP A 153 -4.63 0.65 69.89
CA ASP A 153 -4.52 1.56 68.75
C ASP A 153 -3.05 1.75 68.38
N PHE A 154 -2.72 1.42 67.13
CA PHE A 154 -1.38 1.56 66.57
C PHE A 154 -1.32 2.70 65.57
N GLY A 155 -0.26 3.50 65.64
CA GLY A 155 0.05 4.51 64.65
C GLY A 155 0.43 3.90 63.29
N LEU A 156 -0.03 4.52 62.21
CA LEU A 156 0.18 4.04 60.83
C LEU A 156 1.35 4.71 60.10
N ALA A 157 1.96 5.74 60.68
CA ALA A 157 2.90 6.62 59.99
C ALA A 157 4.12 5.88 59.40
N ASP A 158 4.71 4.97 60.18
CA ASP A 158 5.90 4.22 59.75
C ASP A 158 5.58 3.30 58.57
N PHE A 159 4.45 2.60 58.62
CA PHE A 159 3.99 1.73 57.54
C PHE A 159 3.65 2.53 56.27
N GLN A 160 2.98 3.68 56.44
CA GLN A 160 2.67 4.59 55.32
C GLN A 160 3.95 5.09 54.66
N GLN A 161 4.95 5.47 55.46
CA GLN A 161 6.24 5.96 54.98
C GLN A 161 7.03 4.85 54.27
N GLU A 162 7.08 3.66 54.84
CA GLU A 162 7.78 2.51 54.25
C GLU A 162 7.21 2.18 52.87
N LEU A 163 5.89 2.06 52.74
CA LEU A 163 5.25 1.80 51.44
C LEU A 163 5.43 2.96 50.47
N ALA A 164 5.35 4.21 50.92
CA ALA A 164 5.58 5.36 50.07
C ALA A 164 7.02 5.43 49.53
N GLN A 165 8.01 4.99 50.31
CA GLN A 165 9.42 4.96 49.89
C GLN A 165 9.71 3.80 48.93
N GLU A 166 9.21 2.59 49.22
CA GLU A 166 9.43 1.40 48.40
C GLU A 166 8.79 1.57 47.00
N PHE A 167 7.60 2.19 46.94
CA PHE A 167 6.83 2.40 45.71
C PHE A 167 6.84 3.86 45.25
N LEU A 168 7.93 4.59 45.52
CA LEU A 168 8.09 5.99 45.11
C LEU A 168 8.17 6.15 43.58
N GLY A 169 8.62 5.08 42.90
CA GLY A 169 8.78 5.05 41.45
C GLY A 169 7.48 5.25 40.66
N ASP A 170 7.64 5.60 39.39
CA ASP A 170 6.52 5.85 38.49
C ASP A 170 5.99 4.58 37.78
N THR A 171 6.67 3.45 37.93
CA THR A 171 6.36 2.19 37.25
C THR A 171 5.18 1.45 37.89
N CYS A 172 5.18 1.36 39.21
CA CYS A 172 4.13 0.74 39.99
C CYS A 172 3.87 1.58 41.23
N LYS A 173 2.62 1.98 41.43
CA LYS A 173 2.16 2.62 42.68
C LYS A 173 1.22 1.68 43.41
N VAL A 174 1.24 1.71 44.74
CA VAL A 174 0.43 0.84 45.59
C VAL A 174 -0.48 1.69 46.47
N ALA A 175 -1.77 1.37 46.48
CA ALA A 175 -2.71 1.86 47.48
C ALA A 175 -3.20 0.70 48.34
N VAL A 176 -3.44 0.98 49.61
CA VAL A 176 -3.92 0.00 50.59
C VAL A 176 -5.17 0.56 51.24
N PHE A 177 -6.22 -0.25 51.27
CA PHE A 177 -7.51 0.08 51.85
C PHE A 177 -7.85 -0.93 52.93
N ASP A 178 -8.40 -0.43 54.03
CA ASP A 178 -8.90 -1.27 55.09
C ASP A 178 -10.21 -1.98 54.66
N PRO A 179 -10.76 -2.89 55.49
CA PRO A 179 -12.01 -3.60 55.18
C PRO A 179 -13.23 -2.68 55.03
N ARG A 180 -13.16 -1.45 55.55
CA ARG A 180 -14.20 -0.42 55.47
C ARG A 180 -14.03 0.48 54.25
N LYS A 181 -13.05 0.20 53.38
CA LYS A 181 -12.65 1.01 52.22
C LYS A 181 -12.11 2.40 52.59
N THR A 182 -11.56 2.53 53.78
CA THR A 182 -10.77 3.69 54.18
C THR A 182 -9.36 3.54 53.62
N ALA A 183 -8.87 4.55 52.92
CA ALA A 183 -7.50 4.55 52.39
C ALA A 183 -6.49 4.62 53.53
N VAL A 184 -5.68 3.57 53.67
CA VAL A 184 -4.55 3.50 54.60
C VAL A 184 -3.33 4.11 53.93
N VAL A 185 -3.08 3.76 52.67
CA VAL A 185 -2.04 4.33 51.83
C VAL A 185 -2.67 4.74 50.52
N TRP A 186 -2.43 5.99 50.11
CA TRP A 186 -2.86 6.51 48.82
C TRP A 186 -1.68 7.21 48.14
N PRO A 187 -1.22 6.72 46.97
CA PRO A 187 0.03 7.18 46.36
C PRO A 187 -0.14 8.37 45.38
N PHE A 188 -1.36 8.93 45.31
CA PHE A 188 -1.71 10.06 44.45
C PHE A 188 -2.23 11.25 45.26
N ASN A 189 -2.65 12.31 44.59
CA ASN A 189 -3.25 13.47 45.24
C ASN A 189 -4.56 13.07 45.94
N ARG A 190 -4.86 13.72 47.06
CA ARG A 190 -6.10 13.44 47.83
C ARG A 190 -7.37 13.63 47.01
N GLU A 191 -7.41 14.63 46.12
CA GLU A 191 -8.57 14.90 45.26
C GLU A 191 -8.96 13.71 44.37
N SER A 192 -7.97 12.92 43.92
CA SER A 192 -8.25 11.76 43.08
C SER A 192 -8.76 10.54 43.87
N LEU A 193 -8.59 10.55 45.21
CA LEU A 193 -9.14 9.50 46.07
C LEU A 193 -10.68 9.52 46.03
N ASP A 194 -11.27 10.71 46.02
CA ASP A 194 -12.74 10.87 46.00
C ASP A 194 -13.37 10.36 44.71
N SER A 195 -12.61 10.39 43.60
CA SER A 195 -13.03 9.87 42.30
C SER A 195 -12.81 8.37 42.12
N PHE A 196 -12.04 7.73 43.01
CA PHE A 196 -11.66 6.33 42.86
C PHE A 196 -12.75 5.40 43.40
N SER A 197 -13.42 4.66 42.51
CA SER A 197 -14.50 3.73 42.89
C SER A 197 -14.02 2.35 43.34
N GLY A 198 -12.73 2.04 43.06
CA GLY A 198 -12.15 0.72 43.32
C GLY A 198 -12.61 -0.39 42.36
N ARG A 199 -13.32 -0.04 41.28
CA ARG A 199 -13.77 -0.96 40.22
C ARG A 199 -13.16 -0.66 38.85
N GLU A 200 -12.34 0.38 38.74
CA GLU A 200 -11.74 0.72 37.46
C GLU A 200 -10.65 -0.29 37.08
N GLU A 201 -10.59 -0.66 35.80
CA GLU A 201 -9.44 -1.38 35.22
C GLU A 201 -8.31 -0.41 34.83
N ARG A 202 -8.64 0.89 34.70
CA ARG A 202 -7.72 1.95 34.27
C ARG A 202 -7.93 3.20 35.10
N PHE A 203 -6.84 3.80 35.53
CA PHE A 203 -6.83 5.01 36.34
C PHE A 203 -5.94 6.07 35.69
N PHE A 204 -6.41 7.32 35.70
CA PHE A 204 -5.69 8.45 35.13
C PHE A 204 -5.24 9.39 36.24
N SER A 205 -3.94 9.69 36.26
CA SER A 205 -3.35 10.69 37.16
C SER A 205 -2.66 11.74 36.30
N GLY A 206 -3.37 12.86 36.06
CA GLY A 206 -2.96 13.85 35.06
C GLY A 206 -2.93 13.24 33.65
N GLU A 207 -1.80 13.33 32.96
CA GLU A 207 -1.60 12.77 31.62
C GLU A 207 -1.18 11.29 31.62
N ARG A 208 -0.98 10.69 32.80
CA ARG A 208 -0.47 9.32 32.92
C ARG A 208 -1.60 8.33 33.12
N GLN A 209 -1.59 7.26 32.34
CA GLN A 209 -2.50 6.13 32.45
C GLN A 209 -1.85 4.98 33.23
N TYR A 210 -2.60 4.42 34.17
CA TYR A 210 -2.25 3.24 34.94
C TYR A 210 -3.29 2.15 34.72
N ASP A 211 -2.84 0.92 34.52
CA ASP A 211 -3.66 -0.29 34.55
C ASP A 211 -3.78 -0.74 36.01
N VAL A 212 -5.00 -0.99 36.47
CA VAL A 212 -5.34 -1.25 37.87
C VAL A 212 -5.59 -2.72 38.10
N SER A 213 -4.91 -3.32 39.08
CA SER A 213 -5.20 -4.67 39.56
C SER A 213 -5.35 -4.69 41.08
N THR A 214 -6.03 -5.70 41.61
CA THR A 214 -6.40 -5.76 43.02
C THR A 214 -6.07 -7.11 43.63
N THR A 215 -5.65 -7.13 44.89
CA THR A 215 -5.55 -8.35 45.70
C THR A 215 -5.99 -8.10 47.13
N THR A 216 -6.20 -9.15 47.91
CA THR A 216 -6.65 -9.06 49.31
C THR A 216 -5.70 -9.75 50.26
N VAL A 217 -5.49 -9.18 51.45
CA VAL A 217 -4.55 -9.69 52.47
C VAL A 217 -5.18 -9.61 53.87
N GLY A 218 -4.96 -10.63 54.70
CA GLY A 218 -5.36 -10.66 56.12
C GLY A 218 -6.81 -11.09 56.40
N ASP A 219 -7.16 -11.21 57.69
CA ASP A 219 -8.52 -11.41 58.20
C ASP A 219 -8.83 -10.39 59.31
N PRO A 220 -9.75 -9.43 59.10
CA PRO A 220 -10.55 -9.19 57.89
C PRO A 220 -9.71 -8.74 56.68
N PRO A 221 -10.18 -8.97 55.43
CA PRO A 221 -9.39 -8.74 54.23
C PRO A 221 -9.21 -7.24 53.95
N TRP A 222 -7.95 -6.82 53.92
CA TRP A 222 -7.51 -5.52 53.41
C TRP A 222 -7.34 -5.61 51.89
N GLN A 223 -7.71 -4.54 51.18
CA GLN A 223 -7.62 -4.48 49.72
C GLN A 223 -6.36 -3.72 49.32
N ILE A 224 -5.53 -4.33 48.48
CA ILE A 224 -4.34 -3.72 47.90
C ILE A 224 -4.61 -3.49 46.41
N TYR A 225 -4.45 -2.24 45.99
CA TYR A 225 -4.58 -1.80 44.60
C TYR A 225 -3.20 -1.51 44.02
N PHE A 226 -2.92 -2.09 42.86
CA PHE A 226 -1.71 -1.87 42.10
C PHE A 226 -2.03 -1.00 40.89
N PHE A 227 -1.29 0.08 40.73
CA PHE A 227 -1.37 0.99 39.60
C PHE A 227 -0.10 0.82 38.78
N LEU A 228 -0.16 -0.03 37.76
CA LEU A 228 0.95 -0.29 36.87
C LEU A 228 0.90 0.69 35.72
N ARG A 229 1.98 1.41 35.46
CA ARG A 229 2.00 2.39 34.37
C ARG A 229 1.78 1.69 33.04
N SER A 230 0.75 2.12 32.32
CA SER A 230 0.43 1.54 31.03
C SER A 230 1.59 1.74 30.05
N ASN A 231 2.06 0.65 29.45
CA ASN A 231 3.18 0.67 28.52
C ASN A 231 2.68 0.38 27.10
N ASN A 232 3.06 1.23 26.15
CA ASN A 232 2.73 1.06 24.74
C ASN A 232 3.49 -0.10 24.06
N PHE A 233 4.29 -0.85 24.81
CA PHE A 233 5.10 -1.97 24.32
C PHE A 233 4.28 -3.00 23.53
N ASP A 234 3.07 -3.32 24.00
CA ASP A 234 2.16 -4.25 23.32
C ASP A 234 1.60 -3.68 22.01
N THR A 235 1.43 -2.36 21.91
CA THR A 235 1.00 -1.66 20.69
C THR A 235 2.14 -1.63 19.67
N TYR A 236 3.36 -1.27 20.09
CA TYR A 236 4.55 -1.30 19.23
C TYR A 236 4.84 -2.71 18.71
N ARG A 237 4.60 -3.76 19.53
CA ARG A 237 4.65 -5.16 19.09
C ARG A 237 3.73 -5.41 17.90
N ILE A 238 2.43 -5.11 18.07
CA ILE A 238 1.43 -5.43 17.05
C ILE A 238 1.79 -4.74 15.74
N ILE A 239 2.19 -3.47 15.81
CA ILE A 239 2.60 -2.70 14.64
C ILE A 239 3.84 -3.32 13.96
N THR A 240 4.86 -3.68 14.74
CA THR A 240 6.12 -4.24 14.19
C THR A 240 5.88 -5.60 13.55
N ILE A 241 5.12 -6.49 14.19
CA ILE A 241 4.77 -7.81 13.64
C ILE A 241 3.92 -7.65 12.37
N MET A 242 2.92 -6.76 12.38
CA MET A 242 2.10 -6.46 11.19
C MET A 242 2.97 -5.98 10.03
N LEU A 243 3.91 -5.08 10.28
CA LEU A 243 4.82 -4.54 9.26
C LEU A 243 5.72 -5.63 8.68
N LEU A 244 6.25 -6.51 9.52
CA LEU A 244 7.12 -7.60 9.09
C LEU A 244 6.34 -8.67 8.31
N LEU A 245 5.12 -9.01 8.73
CA LEU A 245 4.20 -9.88 7.99
C LEU A 245 3.80 -9.27 6.65
N PHE A 246 3.56 -7.97 6.61
CA PHE A 246 3.25 -7.25 5.38
C PHE A 246 4.44 -7.29 4.40
N ALA A 247 5.67 -7.07 4.89
CA ALA A 247 6.88 -7.23 4.10
C ALA A 247 7.03 -8.67 3.58
N LEU A 248 6.76 -9.67 4.42
CA LEU A 248 6.82 -11.09 4.05
C LEU A 248 5.80 -11.42 2.96
N TYR A 249 4.58 -10.90 3.09
CA TYR A 249 3.53 -11.03 2.09
C TYR A 249 3.96 -10.42 0.74
N CYS A 250 4.51 -9.20 0.74
CA CYS A 250 4.99 -8.56 -0.49
C CYS A 250 6.11 -9.37 -1.16
N CYS A 251 7.08 -9.87 -0.39
CA CYS A 251 8.15 -10.72 -0.91
C CYS A 251 7.61 -12.03 -1.49
N LEU A 252 6.64 -12.66 -0.82
CA LEU A 252 6.04 -13.91 -1.28
C LEU A 252 5.22 -13.70 -2.55
N TYR A 253 4.44 -12.61 -2.62
CA TYR A 253 3.69 -12.23 -3.81
C TYR A 253 4.61 -11.99 -5.01
N GLN A 254 5.66 -11.19 -4.83
CA GLN A 254 6.63 -10.89 -5.89
C GLN A 254 7.39 -12.17 -6.33
N PHE A 255 7.70 -13.08 -5.40
CA PHE A 255 8.30 -14.38 -5.73
C PHE A 255 7.35 -15.22 -6.57
N LEU A 256 6.06 -15.26 -6.22
CA LEU A 256 5.04 -16.03 -6.95
C LEU A 256 4.78 -15.45 -8.35
N VAL A 257 4.78 -14.12 -8.49
CA VAL A 257 4.70 -13.43 -9.79
C VAL A 257 5.91 -13.75 -10.68
N GLU A 258 7.12 -13.79 -10.12
CA GLU A 258 8.33 -14.19 -10.85
C GLU A 258 8.30 -15.67 -11.23
N LEU A 259 7.85 -16.55 -10.33
CA LEU A 259 7.77 -18.00 -10.55
C LEU A 259 6.72 -18.37 -11.60
N TRP A 260 5.57 -17.70 -11.62
CA TRP A 260 4.48 -17.95 -12.57
C TRP A 260 4.68 -17.29 -13.93
N GLY A 261 5.70 -16.44 -14.10
CA GLY A 261 6.02 -15.86 -15.41
C GLY A 261 4.91 -14.96 -15.97
N VAL A 262 4.12 -14.31 -15.11
CA VAL A 262 3.03 -13.38 -15.49
C VAL A 262 3.57 -12.14 -16.23
N ASN A 263 4.88 -11.90 -16.16
CA ASN A 263 5.60 -10.93 -16.98
C ASN A 263 6.24 -11.52 -18.26
N SER A 264 5.78 -12.68 -18.73
CA SER A 264 6.21 -13.24 -20.01
C SER A 264 5.44 -12.62 -21.17
N ALA A 265 6.11 -12.39 -22.30
CA ALA A 265 5.53 -11.86 -23.54
C ALA A 265 4.24 -12.61 -23.96
N ARG A 266 4.09 -13.88 -23.56
CA ARG A 266 2.93 -14.72 -23.84
C ARG A 266 1.62 -14.13 -23.30
N THR A 267 1.62 -13.57 -22.09
CA THR A 267 0.43 -12.98 -21.46
C THR A 267 0.07 -11.61 -22.04
N TYR A 268 1.06 -10.88 -22.60
CA TYR A 268 0.82 -9.58 -23.23
C TYR A 268 0.26 -9.70 -24.66
N PHE A 269 0.65 -10.77 -25.35
CA PHE A 269 0.25 -11.03 -26.73
C PHE A 269 -1.07 -11.80 -26.86
N GLU A 270 -1.54 -12.48 -25.81
CA GLU A 270 -2.89 -13.09 -25.81
C GLU A 270 -4.04 -12.06 -25.92
N ASN A 271 -3.79 -10.79 -25.58
CA ASN A 271 -4.82 -9.72 -25.60
C ASN A 271 -4.72 -8.75 -26.80
N ILE A 272 -3.78 -8.94 -27.72
CA ILE A 272 -3.76 -8.17 -28.97
C ILE A 272 -4.47 -9.00 -30.02
N ASP A 273 -5.54 -8.47 -30.59
CA ASP A 273 -6.28 -9.12 -31.67
C ASP A 273 -5.42 -9.13 -32.94
N PHE A 274 -4.54 -10.13 -33.06
CA PHE A 274 -3.63 -10.31 -34.19
C PHE A 274 -4.35 -10.52 -35.52
N THR A 275 -5.67 -10.66 -35.51
CA THR A 275 -6.54 -10.76 -36.68
C THR A 275 -6.33 -9.58 -37.64
N ILE A 276 -6.02 -8.38 -37.13
CA ILE A 276 -5.73 -7.20 -37.97
C ILE A 276 -4.52 -7.44 -38.89
N PHE A 277 -3.48 -8.14 -38.42
CA PHE A 277 -2.29 -8.41 -39.23
C PHE A 277 -2.50 -9.49 -40.30
N ASN A 278 -3.55 -10.30 -40.21
CA ASN A 278 -3.91 -11.25 -41.28
C ASN A 278 -4.53 -10.55 -42.49
N HIS A 279 -5.01 -9.32 -42.35
CA HIS A 279 -5.53 -8.50 -43.44
C HIS A 279 -4.45 -7.64 -44.12
N VAL A 280 -3.22 -7.65 -43.60
CA VAL A 280 -2.09 -6.92 -44.18
C VAL A 280 -1.42 -7.80 -45.24
N HIS A 281 -1.22 -7.25 -46.44
CA HIS A 281 -0.60 -7.94 -47.57
C HIS A 281 0.92 -8.15 -47.41
N ASP A 282 1.56 -7.37 -46.54
CA ASP A 282 2.95 -7.57 -46.15
C ASP A 282 3.11 -8.73 -45.16
N GLY A 283 4.24 -9.43 -45.24
CA GLY A 283 4.58 -10.48 -44.30
C GLY A 283 4.92 -9.92 -42.92
N VAL A 284 4.08 -10.17 -41.92
CA VAL A 284 4.29 -9.71 -40.54
C VAL A 284 4.72 -10.87 -39.65
N ILE A 285 5.83 -10.70 -38.94
CA ILE A 285 6.39 -11.67 -37.98
C ILE A 285 6.67 -10.98 -36.64
N ILE A 286 6.21 -11.59 -35.54
CA ILE A 286 6.47 -11.13 -34.17
C ILE A 286 7.30 -12.18 -33.44
N SER A 287 8.41 -11.76 -32.83
CA SER A 287 9.29 -12.63 -32.07
C SER A 287 9.49 -12.18 -30.61
N ASN A 288 9.74 -13.14 -29.72
CA ASN A 288 10.04 -12.87 -28.31
C ASN A 288 11.49 -12.40 -28.10
N THR A 289 11.85 -12.07 -26.85
CA THR A 289 13.22 -11.70 -26.46
C THR A 289 14.28 -12.78 -26.74
N ALA A 290 13.88 -14.03 -26.94
CA ALA A 290 14.76 -15.14 -27.34
C ALA A 290 14.85 -15.32 -28.87
N GLY A 291 14.22 -14.45 -29.65
CA GLY A 291 14.20 -14.51 -31.11
C GLY A 291 13.36 -15.65 -31.67
N ARG A 292 12.43 -16.22 -30.89
CA ARG A 292 11.47 -17.22 -31.39
C ARG A 292 10.20 -16.53 -31.86
N ILE A 293 9.68 -16.98 -32.99
CA ILE A 293 8.46 -16.46 -33.60
C ILE A 293 7.25 -16.89 -32.78
N ILE A 294 6.52 -15.91 -32.27
CA ILE A 294 5.27 -16.08 -31.53
C ILE A 294 4.07 -16.02 -32.49
N PHE A 295 4.18 -15.19 -33.53
CA PHE A 295 3.14 -14.96 -34.53
C PHE A 295 3.75 -14.69 -35.91
N ALA A 296 3.10 -15.22 -36.94
CA ALA A 296 3.35 -14.88 -38.33
C ALA A 296 1.99 -14.85 -39.06
N ASN A 297 1.76 -13.81 -39.89
CA ASN A 297 0.53 -13.72 -40.67
C ASN A 297 0.57 -14.62 -41.92
N ARG A 298 -0.57 -14.72 -42.62
CA ARG A 298 -0.68 -15.56 -43.83
C ARG A 298 0.32 -15.15 -44.92
N ALA A 299 0.51 -13.85 -45.16
CA ALA A 299 1.48 -13.35 -46.14
C ALA A 299 2.93 -13.79 -45.80
N ALA A 300 3.33 -13.76 -44.53
CA ALA A 300 4.64 -14.26 -44.11
C ALA A 300 4.78 -15.78 -44.32
N HIS A 301 3.72 -16.55 -44.05
CA HIS A 301 3.67 -17.99 -44.33
C HIS A 301 3.76 -18.29 -45.83
N ASP A 302 3.14 -17.48 -46.68
CA ASP A 302 3.19 -17.64 -48.13
C ASP A 302 4.60 -17.30 -48.66
N ILE A 303 5.22 -16.21 -48.18
CA ILE A 303 6.59 -15.80 -48.52
C ILE A 303 7.63 -16.89 -48.15
N PHE A 304 7.45 -17.58 -47.03
CA PHE A 304 8.38 -18.62 -46.55
C PHE A 304 7.80 -20.03 -46.59
N SER A 305 6.86 -20.29 -47.49
CA SER A 305 6.13 -21.55 -47.62
C SER A 305 7.01 -22.80 -47.70
N ALA A 306 8.23 -22.67 -48.23
CA ALA A 306 9.22 -23.76 -48.33
C ALA A 306 9.88 -24.17 -46.99
N ARG A 307 9.73 -23.40 -45.89
CA ARG A 307 10.45 -23.60 -44.62
C ARG A 307 9.59 -24.20 -43.49
N GLY A 308 8.37 -24.66 -43.79
CA GLY A 308 7.48 -25.26 -42.80
C GLY A 308 6.79 -24.23 -41.90
N PRO A 309 6.15 -24.67 -40.79
CA PRO A 309 5.42 -23.76 -39.91
C PRO A 309 6.39 -22.79 -39.21
N LEU A 310 6.16 -21.49 -39.41
CA LEU A 310 6.98 -20.41 -38.83
C LEU A 310 6.81 -20.24 -37.31
N LYS A 311 5.75 -20.80 -36.73
CA LYS A 311 5.49 -20.72 -35.28
C LYS A 311 6.55 -21.50 -34.51
N ASP A 312 7.11 -20.89 -33.46
CA ASP A 312 8.21 -21.40 -32.63
C ASP A 312 9.59 -21.54 -33.31
N ALA A 313 9.68 -21.30 -34.63
CA ALA A 313 10.96 -21.22 -35.34
C ALA A 313 11.79 -20.02 -34.86
N ARG A 314 13.13 -20.12 -34.96
CA ARG A 314 13.99 -18.99 -34.62
C ARG A 314 14.04 -18.02 -35.79
N LEU A 315 13.80 -16.73 -35.52
CA LEU A 315 13.81 -15.67 -36.55
C LEU A 315 15.12 -15.64 -37.34
N LYS A 316 16.25 -15.90 -36.67
CA LYS A 316 17.59 -15.98 -37.30
C LYS A 316 17.74 -17.11 -38.33
N GLU A 317 16.97 -18.18 -38.20
CA GLU A 317 16.99 -19.31 -39.13
C GLU A 317 16.19 -18.99 -40.39
N ILE A 318 15.29 -18.00 -40.34
CA ILE A 318 14.44 -17.58 -41.46
C ILE A 318 15.05 -16.37 -42.18
N LEU A 319 15.48 -15.36 -41.44
CA LEU A 319 15.95 -14.08 -41.98
C LEU A 319 17.48 -13.89 -41.93
N GLY A 320 18.23 -14.87 -41.42
CA GLY A 320 19.67 -14.77 -41.25
C GLY A 320 20.09 -13.98 -40.01
N HIS A 321 21.36 -13.60 -39.92
CA HIS A 321 21.94 -12.82 -38.83
C HIS A 321 21.44 -11.37 -38.85
N ILE A 322 20.20 -11.14 -38.43
CA ILE A 322 19.71 -9.79 -38.13
C ILE A 322 20.38 -9.34 -36.83
N GLY A 323 21.31 -8.38 -36.93
CA GLY A 323 21.85 -7.69 -35.77
C GLY A 323 22.99 -8.38 -35.02
N ASP A 324 23.69 -9.36 -35.59
CA ASP A 324 24.99 -9.83 -35.05
C ASP A 324 26.13 -8.87 -35.45
N GLY A 325 26.00 -7.61 -35.03
CA GLY A 325 27.12 -6.70 -34.87
C GLY A 325 27.65 -6.87 -33.45
N LEU A 326 28.91 -7.27 -33.30
CA LEU A 326 29.55 -7.75 -32.07
C LEU A 326 29.58 -6.76 -30.88
N ASN A 327 28.85 -5.63 -30.88
CA ASN A 327 28.85 -4.73 -29.73
C ASN A 327 27.72 -3.69 -29.59
N GLN A 328 26.57 -3.78 -30.27
CA GLN A 328 25.54 -2.72 -30.15
C GLN A 328 24.10 -3.25 -30.07
N LEU A 329 23.34 -2.67 -29.12
CA LEU A 329 21.92 -2.94 -28.89
C LEU A 329 21.10 -2.78 -30.18
N ASN A 330 20.29 -3.80 -30.50
CA ASN A 330 19.03 -3.73 -31.25
C ASN A 330 18.84 -2.49 -32.14
N HIS A 331 19.57 -2.43 -33.26
CA HIS A 331 19.30 -1.43 -34.28
C HIS A 331 18.10 -1.81 -35.15
N TYR A 332 17.35 -0.77 -35.52
CA TYR A 332 16.46 -0.81 -36.68
C TYR A 332 17.26 -1.27 -37.89
N GLY A 333 16.79 -2.31 -38.57
CA GLY A 333 17.49 -2.88 -39.71
C GLY A 333 16.53 -3.14 -40.85
N THR A 334 16.78 -2.51 -42.00
CA THR A 334 16.20 -2.89 -43.29
C THR A 334 17.11 -3.92 -43.95
N LEU A 335 16.59 -5.11 -44.21
CA LEU A 335 17.31 -6.19 -44.90
C LEU A 335 16.63 -6.50 -46.23
N THR A 336 17.40 -6.50 -47.30
CA THR A 336 16.89 -6.87 -48.63
C THR A 336 17.06 -8.37 -48.82
N LEU A 337 15.95 -9.09 -48.97
CA LEU A 337 15.91 -10.51 -49.28
C LEU A 337 15.74 -10.70 -50.77
N LYS A 338 16.63 -11.45 -51.41
CA LYS A 338 16.47 -11.87 -52.79
C LYS A 338 15.92 -13.29 -52.82
N THR A 339 14.66 -13.44 -53.22
CA THR A 339 14.06 -14.73 -53.57
C THR A 339 14.26 -14.97 -55.08
N ALA A 340 14.02 -16.20 -55.57
CA ALA A 340 14.25 -16.56 -56.98
C ALA A 340 13.57 -15.60 -57.97
N ASP A 341 12.37 -15.12 -57.62
CA ASP A 341 11.53 -14.30 -58.53
C ASP A 341 11.25 -12.88 -58.01
N ARG A 342 11.64 -12.52 -56.78
CA ARG A 342 11.26 -11.23 -56.14
C ARG A 342 12.36 -10.67 -55.24
N LEU A 343 12.40 -9.34 -55.15
CA LEU A 343 13.27 -8.60 -54.25
C LEU A 343 12.40 -8.02 -53.12
N LEU A 344 12.53 -8.60 -51.93
CA LEU A 344 11.73 -8.26 -50.75
C LEU A 344 12.55 -7.40 -49.79
N GLN A 345 11.89 -6.50 -49.08
CA GLN A 345 12.50 -5.69 -48.03
C GLN A 345 11.88 -6.04 -46.68
N ALA A 346 12.73 -6.45 -45.74
CA ALA A 346 12.35 -6.77 -44.36
C ALA A 346 12.77 -5.62 -43.43
N VAL A 347 11.82 -4.98 -42.75
CA VAL A 347 12.07 -3.96 -41.72
C VAL A 347 11.95 -4.62 -40.35
N HIS A 348 13.01 -4.56 -39.56
CA HIS A 348 13.04 -5.09 -38.19
C HIS A 348 13.03 -3.96 -37.16
N SER A 349 12.11 -4.03 -36.19
CA SER A 349 11.98 -3.05 -35.11
C SER A 349 11.82 -3.73 -33.73
N PRO A 350 12.64 -3.38 -32.72
CA PRO A 350 12.46 -3.87 -31.36
C PRO A 350 11.21 -3.27 -30.71
N ILE A 351 10.50 -4.06 -29.90
CA ILE A 351 9.36 -3.61 -29.10
C ILE A 351 9.88 -3.28 -27.69
N VAL A 352 9.88 -2.01 -27.33
CA VAL A 352 10.42 -1.52 -26.04
C VAL A 352 9.31 -0.93 -25.17
N LYS A 353 9.23 -1.34 -23.90
CA LYS A 353 8.32 -0.76 -22.91
C LYS A 353 9.06 -0.47 -21.61
N LYS A 354 8.95 0.77 -21.10
CA LYS A 354 9.63 1.22 -19.85
C LYS A 354 11.13 0.85 -19.81
N GLY A 355 11.83 1.02 -20.94
CA GLY A 355 13.26 0.70 -21.05
C GLY A 355 13.62 -0.79 -21.17
N LYS A 356 12.65 -1.73 -21.13
CA LYS A 356 12.89 -3.16 -21.36
C LYS A 356 12.41 -3.59 -22.75
N VAL A 357 13.25 -4.31 -23.48
CA VAL A 357 12.92 -4.93 -24.78
C VAL A 357 12.07 -6.17 -24.52
N LEU A 358 10.86 -6.20 -25.07
CA LEU A 358 9.89 -7.30 -24.89
C LEU A 358 9.92 -8.30 -26.05
N GLY A 359 10.46 -7.90 -27.20
CA GLY A 359 10.49 -8.70 -28.43
C GLY A 359 10.80 -7.82 -29.63
N ALA A 360 10.44 -8.28 -30.83
CA ALA A 360 10.60 -7.51 -32.06
C ALA A 360 9.50 -7.80 -33.07
N LEU A 361 9.13 -6.76 -33.84
CA LEU A 361 8.23 -6.80 -34.99
C LEU A 361 9.08 -6.76 -36.26
N THR A 362 8.79 -7.66 -37.20
CA THR A 362 9.41 -7.67 -38.52
C THR A 362 8.33 -7.63 -39.59
N VAL A 363 8.44 -6.69 -40.52
CA VAL A 363 7.50 -6.52 -41.65
C VAL A 363 8.26 -6.74 -42.96
N ILE A 364 7.69 -7.48 -43.89
CA ILE A 364 8.32 -7.91 -45.14
C ILE A 364 7.43 -7.53 -46.31
N GLY A 365 7.87 -6.57 -47.12
CA GLY A 365 7.14 -6.08 -48.29
C GLY A 365 7.95 -6.21 -49.59
N THR A 366 7.32 -5.88 -50.72
CA THR A 366 8.00 -5.72 -52.02
C THR A 366 8.89 -4.47 -51.99
N GLY A 367 10.16 -4.60 -52.37
CA GLY A 367 11.12 -3.49 -52.25
C GLY A 367 10.76 -2.30 -53.16
N GLY A 368 10.91 -1.07 -52.66
CA GLY A 368 10.52 0.19 -53.34
C GLY A 368 11.20 0.52 -54.67
N ARG A 369 11.98 -0.40 -55.25
CA ARG A 369 12.65 -0.21 -56.56
C ARG A 369 11.69 -0.32 -57.75
N GLU A 370 10.60 -1.09 -57.65
CA GLU A 370 9.58 -1.16 -58.72
C GLU A 370 8.74 0.13 -58.80
N GLU A 371 8.40 0.74 -57.66
CA GLU A 371 7.71 2.04 -57.59
C GLU A 371 8.59 3.20 -58.09
N GLU A 372 9.88 3.23 -57.75
CA GLU A 372 10.82 4.25 -58.26
C GLU A 372 10.99 4.19 -59.78
N THR A 373 11.01 2.98 -60.36
CA THR A 373 11.16 2.81 -61.81
C THR A 373 9.90 3.24 -62.55
N GLY A 374 8.71 2.93 -62.01
CA GLY A 374 7.43 3.41 -62.52
C GLY A 374 7.29 4.94 -62.46
N GLY A 375 7.74 5.56 -61.36
CA GLY A 375 7.77 7.02 -61.19
C GLY A 375 8.72 7.72 -62.17
N LEU A 376 9.89 7.12 -62.46
CA LEU A 376 10.85 7.64 -63.45
C LEU A 376 10.31 7.56 -64.89
N VAL A 377 9.59 6.50 -65.25
CA VAL A 377 8.95 6.38 -66.58
C VAL A 377 7.78 7.34 -66.70
N LEU A 378 6.93 7.44 -65.67
CA LEU A 378 5.78 8.34 -65.66
C LEU A 378 6.20 9.81 -65.72
N SER A 379 7.24 10.21 -64.99
CA SER A 379 7.77 11.58 -65.05
C SER A 379 8.27 11.95 -66.45
N ARG A 380 8.99 11.04 -67.13
CA ARG A 380 9.40 11.24 -68.53
C ARG A 380 8.22 11.35 -69.50
N LEU A 381 7.17 10.56 -69.30
CA LEU A 381 5.96 10.65 -70.12
C LEU A 381 5.21 11.97 -69.89
N MET A 382 5.11 12.43 -68.64
CA MET A 382 4.49 13.72 -68.31
C MET A 382 5.25 14.92 -68.91
N GLU A 383 6.58 14.87 -68.93
CA GLU A 383 7.42 15.90 -69.57
C GLU A 383 7.24 15.97 -71.09
N ALA A 384 6.90 14.86 -71.75
CA ALA A 384 6.75 14.79 -73.20
C ALA A 384 5.41 15.36 -73.72
N LEU A 385 4.45 15.63 -72.84
CA LEU A 385 3.13 16.14 -73.21
C LEU A 385 3.16 17.66 -73.44
N SER A 386 2.46 18.12 -74.48
CA SER A 386 2.31 19.55 -74.82
C SER A 386 1.31 20.30 -73.94
N GLN A 387 0.50 19.58 -73.15
CA GLN A 387 -0.44 20.12 -72.17
C GLN A 387 0.24 20.31 -70.81
N GLY A 388 -0.29 21.20 -69.98
CA GLY A 388 0.13 21.30 -68.58
C GLY A 388 -0.42 20.13 -67.77
N VAL A 389 0.44 19.27 -67.22
CA VAL A 389 0.01 18.09 -66.47
C VAL A 389 0.42 18.18 -65.00
N VAL A 390 -0.54 17.97 -64.10
CA VAL A 390 -0.31 17.87 -62.65
C VAL A 390 -0.93 16.58 -62.12
N TYR A 391 -0.14 15.79 -61.42
CA TYR A 391 -0.61 14.63 -60.67
C TYR A 391 -0.65 14.95 -59.18
N VAL A 392 -1.80 14.69 -58.56
CA VAL A 392 -2.12 15.02 -57.17
C VAL A 392 -2.47 13.73 -56.43
N ASP A 393 -1.92 13.53 -55.23
CA ASP A 393 -2.24 12.35 -54.41
C ASP A 393 -3.64 12.42 -53.78
N ARG A 394 -4.02 11.34 -53.10
CA ARG A 394 -5.24 11.25 -52.28
C ARG A 394 -5.35 12.32 -51.18
N ASN A 395 -4.24 12.97 -50.79
CA ASN A 395 -4.21 14.03 -49.77
C ASN A 395 -4.22 15.43 -50.41
N HIS A 396 -4.48 15.52 -51.71
CA HIS A 396 -4.54 16.76 -52.48
C HIS A 396 -3.21 17.51 -52.55
N ARG A 397 -2.09 16.77 -52.46
CA ARG A 397 -0.75 17.32 -52.63
C ARG A 397 -0.21 17.01 -54.01
N VAL A 398 0.50 17.98 -54.58
CA VAL A 398 1.20 17.81 -55.86
C VAL A 398 2.26 16.74 -55.68
N VAL A 399 2.17 15.66 -56.44
CA VAL A 399 3.20 14.59 -56.47
C VAL A 399 4.17 14.85 -57.61
N ASN A 400 3.64 15.23 -58.78
CA ASN A 400 4.45 15.54 -59.95
C ASN A 400 3.74 16.57 -60.84
N ALA A 401 4.52 17.41 -61.52
CA ALA A 401 4.01 18.39 -62.46
C ALA A 401 5.03 18.64 -63.58
N ASN A 402 4.56 18.76 -64.82
CA ASN A 402 5.43 19.06 -65.94
C ASN A 402 5.72 20.58 -66.07
N LEU A 403 6.66 20.93 -66.96
CA LEU A 403 7.07 22.32 -67.15
C LEU A 403 5.91 23.22 -67.58
N MET A 404 5.03 22.74 -68.45
CA MET A 404 3.89 23.53 -68.92
C MET A 404 2.90 23.84 -67.80
N ALA A 405 2.63 22.89 -66.90
CA ALA A 405 1.82 23.13 -65.72
C ALA A 405 2.45 24.17 -64.79
N ARG A 406 3.78 24.16 -64.63
CA ARG A 406 4.50 25.18 -63.86
C ARG A 406 4.40 26.56 -64.51
N CYS A 407 4.42 26.64 -65.84
CA CYS A 407 4.18 27.90 -66.56
C CYS A 407 2.77 28.45 -66.35
N TYR A 408 1.75 27.58 -66.27
CA TYR A 408 0.35 27.97 -66.14
C TYR A 408 -0.07 28.26 -64.68
N LEU A 409 0.32 27.40 -63.75
CA LEU A 409 -0.10 27.47 -62.35
C LEU A 409 0.94 28.15 -61.43
N GLY A 410 2.15 28.39 -61.91
CA GLY A 410 3.24 28.97 -61.12
C GLY A 410 4.05 27.91 -60.39
N ASN A 411 4.47 28.20 -59.14
CA ASN A 411 5.33 27.28 -58.41
C ASN A 411 4.57 25.99 -58.01
N LEU A 412 4.97 24.86 -58.60
CA LEU A 412 4.44 23.52 -58.31
C LEU A 412 5.58 22.64 -57.80
N GLU A 413 5.84 22.71 -56.49
CA GLU A 413 6.80 21.83 -55.83
C GLU A 413 6.11 20.56 -55.30
N PRO A 414 6.76 19.38 -55.38
CA PRO A 414 6.24 18.16 -54.78
C PRO A 414 5.94 18.35 -53.29
N GLY A 415 4.74 17.95 -52.87
CA GLY A 415 4.24 18.08 -51.50
C GLY A 415 3.42 19.35 -51.23
N MET A 416 3.37 20.32 -52.15
CA MET A 416 2.49 21.49 -52.02
C MET A 416 1.01 21.08 -52.08
N SER A 417 0.17 21.67 -51.20
CA SER A 417 -1.28 21.48 -51.27
C SER A 417 -1.84 22.19 -52.50
N MET A 418 -2.78 21.55 -53.20
CA MET A 418 -3.49 22.16 -54.32
C MET A 418 -4.25 23.43 -53.91
N ASP A 419 -4.71 23.53 -52.67
CA ASP A 419 -5.32 24.75 -52.12
C ASP A 419 -4.37 25.96 -52.17
N ALA A 420 -3.08 25.73 -51.95
CA ALA A 420 -2.06 26.78 -51.96
C ALA A 420 -1.62 27.13 -53.39
N VAL A 421 -1.74 26.17 -54.31
CA VAL A 421 -1.39 26.33 -55.73
C VAL A 421 -2.48 27.12 -56.47
N ASP A 422 -3.71 26.64 -56.39
CA ASP A 422 -4.86 27.23 -57.04
C ASP A 422 -6.16 26.81 -56.33
N PRO A 423 -6.77 27.68 -55.51
CA PRO A 423 -7.98 27.37 -54.74
C PRO A 423 -9.19 27.03 -55.62
N GLU A 424 -9.27 27.58 -56.84
CA GLU A 424 -10.37 27.33 -57.78
C GLU A 424 -10.31 25.89 -58.30
N LEU A 425 -9.10 25.45 -58.70
CA LEU A 425 -8.83 24.08 -59.10
C LEU A 425 -9.00 23.10 -57.94
N ALA A 426 -8.50 23.42 -56.74
CA ALA A 426 -8.67 22.58 -55.55
C ALA A 426 -10.16 22.40 -55.23
N GLY A 427 -10.91 23.50 -55.18
CA GLY A 427 -12.37 23.49 -55.01
C GLY A 427 -13.09 22.64 -56.06
N PHE A 428 -12.63 22.66 -57.31
CA PHE A 428 -13.19 21.83 -58.38
C PHE A 428 -12.90 20.34 -58.16
N ILE A 429 -11.68 19.99 -57.75
CA ILE A 429 -11.27 18.62 -57.42
C ILE A 429 -12.14 18.10 -56.26
N TYR A 430 -12.30 18.86 -55.17
CA TYR A 430 -13.15 18.51 -54.01
C TYR A 430 -14.59 18.19 -54.39
N ARG A 431 -15.21 19.02 -55.22
CA ARG A 431 -16.62 18.83 -55.60
C ARG A 431 -16.86 17.64 -56.51
N ASN A 432 -15.83 17.12 -57.17
CA ASN A 432 -15.96 16.05 -58.16
C ASN A 432 -15.26 14.75 -57.74
N MET A 433 -14.72 14.67 -56.52
CA MET A 433 -14.22 13.40 -55.96
C MET A 433 -15.32 12.36 -55.97
N GLY A 434 -15.08 11.22 -56.62
CA GLY A 434 -16.09 10.18 -56.86
C GLY A 434 -16.60 10.13 -58.30
N ALA A 435 -16.27 11.11 -59.15
CA ALA A 435 -16.57 11.04 -60.57
C ALA A 435 -15.77 9.90 -61.24
N ARG A 436 -16.47 9.05 -62.00
CA ARG A 436 -15.86 7.99 -62.85
C ARG A 436 -15.61 8.43 -64.29
N SER A 437 -15.99 9.66 -64.63
CA SER A 437 -15.81 10.26 -65.95
C SER A 437 -14.91 11.50 -65.86
N VAL A 438 -14.22 11.80 -66.96
CA VAL A 438 -13.38 13.00 -67.10
C VAL A 438 -14.24 14.24 -66.93
N LYS A 439 -13.78 15.18 -66.07
CA LYS A 439 -14.48 16.43 -65.79
C LYS A 439 -13.73 17.61 -66.39
N ARG A 440 -14.42 18.42 -67.19
CA ARG A 440 -13.86 19.66 -67.75
C ARG A 440 -13.93 20.78 -66.71
N VAL A 441 -12.81 21.47 -66.50
CA VAL A 441 -12.68 22.62 -65.61
C VAL A 441 -12.30 23.83 -66.43
N HIS A 442 -12.95 24.96 -66.16
CA HIS A 442 -12.53 26.27 -66.65
C HIS A 442 -12.11 27.09 -65.44
N LEU A 443 -10.83 27.46 -65.37
CA LEU A 443 -10.27 28.28 -64.29
C LEU A 443 -10.38 29.75 -64.70
N ASN A 444 -11.40 30.44 -64.17
CA ASN A 444 -11.71 31.82 -64.54
C ASN A 444 -10.57 32.77 -64.16
N SER A 445 -9.91 32.50 -63.03
CA SER A 445 -8.81 33.33 -62.52
C SER A 445 -7.61 33.39 -63.47
N ARG A 446 -7.39 32.34 -64.27
CA ARG A 446 -6.21 32.20 -65.15
C ARG A 446 -6.56 32.03 -66.63
N HIS A 447 -7.84 32.02 -67.00
CA HIS A 447 -8.33 31.77 -68.36
C HIS A 447 -7.78 30.46 -68.95
N LEU A 448 -7.76 29.40 -68.13
CA LEU A 448 -7.26 28.09 -68.51
C LEU A 448 -8.41 27.08 -68.56
N ASP A 449 -8.48 26.35 -69.67
CA ASP A 449 -9.33 25.18 -69.79
C ASP A 449 -8.54 23.93 -69.43
N GLY A 450 -9.20 22.94 -68.83
CA GLY A 450 -8.56 21.70 -68.46
C GLY A 450 -9.52 20.53 -68.28
N GLU A 451 -8.94 19.36 -68.11
CA GLU A 451 -9.60 18.10 -67.84
C GLU A 451 -9.04 17.48 -66.56
N VAL A 452 -9.93 17.07 -65.66
CA VAL A 452 -9.62 16.45 -64.38
C VAL A 452 -10.08 15.00 -64.42
N ILE A 453 -9.15 14.08 -64.21
CA ILE A 453 -9.34 12.64 -64.25
C ILE A 453 -9.05 12.09 -62.86
N PHE A 454 -10.04 11.43 -62.25
CA PHE A 454 -9.91 10.80 -60.95
C PHE A 454 -9.44 9.36 -61.12
N ILE A 455 -8.36 9.00 -60.44
CA ILE A 455 -7.74 7.68 -60.49
C ILE A 455 -8.16 6.94 -59.22
N TYR A 456 -8.64 5.71 -59.40
CA TYR A 456 -9.03 4.82 -58.31
C TYR A 456 -8.15 3.58 -58.34
N ASP A 457 -7.88 3.01 -57.16
CA ASP A 457 -7.17 1.75 -57.05
C ASP A 457 -8.06 0.55 -57.45
N HIS A 458 -7.50 -0.66 -57.37
CA HIS A 458 -8.20 -1.91 -57.71
C HIS A 458 -9.42 -2.19 -56.81
N GLU A 459 -9.54 -1.50 -55.67
CA GLU A 459 -10.64 -1.61 -54.72
C GLU A 459 -11.70 -0.50 -54.91
N GLY A 460 -11.47 0.41 -55.88
CA GLY A 460 -12.38 1.51 -56.19
C GLY A 460 -12.23 2.71 -55.24
N VAL A 461 -11.18 2.78 -54.44
CA VAL A 461 -10.87 3.90 -53.55
C VAL A 461 -10.06 4.94 -54.32
N HIS A 462 -10.33 6.23 -54.08
CA HIS A 462 -9.63 7.33 -54.75
C HIS A 462 -8.13 7.30 -54.40
N ALA A 463 -7.30 7.07 -55.42
CA ALA A 463 -5.86 6.95 -55.28
C ALA A 463 -5.15 8.28 -55.61
N GLY A 464 -5.74 9.08 -56.50
CA GLY A 464 -5.17 10.37 -56.92
C GLY A 464 -5.99 11.05 -58.01
N THR A 465 -5.53 12.22 -58.42
CA THR A 465 -6.17 13.03 -59.46
C THR A 465 -5.15 13.51 -60.46
N LEU A 466 -5.41 13.29 -61.74
CA LEU A 466 -4.62 13.81 -62.85
C LEU A 466 -5.34 15.03 -63.44
N VAL A 467 -4.63 16.15 -63.52
CA VAL A 467 -5.13 17.40 -64.11
C VAL A 467 -4.35 17.67 -65.39
N LEU A 468 -5.08 17.88 -66.49
CA LEU A 468 -4.57 18.26 -67.80
C LEU A 468 -5.04 19.68 -68.10
N LEU A 469 -4.15 20.60 -68.45
CA LEU A 469 -4.42 22.00 -68.72
C LEU A 469 -4.05 22.32 -70.17
N ASP A 470 -5.00 22.90 -70.90
CA ASP A 470 -4.82 23.39 -72.25
C ASP A 470 -4.25 24.82 -72.24
N ALA A 471 -3.48 25.17 -73.28
CA ALA A 471 -2.89 26.50 -73.41
C ALA A 471 -3.98 27.59 -73.53
N PRO A 472 -3.78 28.78 -72.94
CA PRO A 472 -4.76 29.86 -73.03
C PRO A 472 -4.92 30.30 -74.49
N GLY A 473 -6.13 30.10 -75.05
CA GLY A 473 -6.50 30.56 -76.40
C GLY A 473 -6.85 29.48 -77.43
N ILE A 474 -6.78 28.18 -77.12
CA ILE A 474 -7.22 27.13 -78.05
C ILE A 474 -8.70 26.81 -77.80
N LYS A 475 -9.60 27.56 -78.47
CA LYS A 475 -11.02 27.16 -78.58
C LYS A 475 -11.11 25.82 -79.32
N LYS A 476 -11.28 24.70 -78.60
CA LYS A 476 -11.72 23.44 -79.20
C LYS A 476 -13.17 23.62 -79.68
N GLY A 477 -13.34 23.53 -81.00
CA GLY A 477 -14.60 23.76 -81.69
C GLY A 477 -15.77 22.94 -81.13
N THR A 478 -16.89 23.63 -80.97
CA THR A 478 -18.24 23.11 -80.83
C THR A 478 -18.52 22.09 -81.94
N ALA A 479 -18.84 20.85 -81.57
CA ALA A 479 -19.53 19.91 -82.44
C ALA A 479 -21.06 20.11 -82.29
N PRO A 480 -21.85 19.98 -83.37
CA PRO A 480 -23.20 20.54 -83.46
C PRO A 480 -24.26 19.73 -82.72
N LEU A 481 -25.34 20.45 -82.38
CA LEU A 481 -26.61 19.93 -81.89
C LEU A 481 -27.13 18.79 -82.77
N SER A 482 -27.47 17.67 -82.12
CA SER A 482 -28.57 16.80 -82.54
C SER A 482 -29.78 17.13 -81.67
N THR A 483 -30.66 17.99 -82.17
CA THR A 483 -32.03 18.10 -81.67
C THR A 483 -32.80 16.86 -82.09
N GLY A 484 -33.20 16.03 -81.13
CA GLY A 484 -34.22 15.02 -81.31
C GLY A 484 -35.45 15.38 -80.48
N GLY A 485 -36.59 15.56 -81.17
CA GLY A 485 -37.93 15.30 -80.66
C GLY A 485 -38.56 16.29 -79.68
N GLU A 486 -39.44 17.15 -80.22
CA GLU A 486 -40.88 17.19 -79.88
C GLU A 486 -41.35 15.88 -79.18
N GLU A 487 -42.20 15.84 -78.17
CA GLU A 487 -43.34 16.66 -77.77
C GLU A 487 -43.73 16.10 -76.38
N ASP A 488 -44.09 16.95 -75.41
CA ASP A 488 -44.99 16.54 -74.34
C ASP A 488 -46.01 17.66 -74.19
N GLY A 489 -47.22 17.39 -74.68
CA GLY A 489 -48.38 18.26 -74.57
C GLY A 489 -48.99 18.22 -73.17
N GLN A 490 -49.81 19.23 -72.89
CA GLN A 490 -50.99 19.07 -72.05
C GLN A 490 -52.14 19.84 -72.70
N PRO A 491 -53.41 19.38 -72.59
CA PRO A 491 -53.92 18.21 -71.86
C PRO A 491 -54.32 17.01 -72.73
#